data_AF-X1PLH4-F1
#
_entry.id   AF-X1PLH4-F1
#
_cell.length_a   1.000
_cell.length_b   1.000
_cell.length_c   1.000
_cell.angle_alpha   90.00
_cell.angle_beta   90.00
_cell.angle_gamma   90.00
#
_symmetry.space_group_name_H-M   'P 1'
#
loop_
_entity.id
_entity.type
_entity.pdbx_description
1 polymer ?
#
loop_
_entity_poly.entity_id
_entity_poly.type
_entity_poly.pdbx_seq_one_letter_code
_entity_poly.pdbx_strand_id
1 'polypeptide(L)'
;MNHPPKIFFKKPLSLIYKALAGAYTEAAELDKNVLQGAQSVFEASKTGYSRGKLDYLNVLDAQRTLFEAKARYIDALASYHTAKADVERLIGRPIDGETLLQSED
;
A
#
# COMPACT_ATOMS: atom_id res chain seq x y z
N MET A 1 -41.34 23.61 0.57
CA MET A 1 -40.30 24.53 0.05
C MET A 1 -38.95 23.96 0.47
N ASN A 2 -38.32 23.14 -0.39
CA ASN A 2 -37.00 23.40 -1.04
C ASN A 2 -35.87 23.66 -0.04
N HIS A 3 -34.80 22.86 0.11
CA HIS A 3 -34.16 21.83 -0.73
C HIS A 3 -33.13 21.09 0.17
N PRO A 4 -32.93 19.76 0.09
CA PRO A 4 -31.86 19.10 0.85
C PRO A 4 -30.48 19.45 0.29
N PRO A 5 -29.45 19.70 1.11
CA PRO A 5 -28.09 19.93 0.64
C PRO A 5 -27.46 18.61 0.16
N LYS A 6 -27.58 18.29 -1.13
CA LYS A 6 -26.76 17.25 -1.78
C LYS A 6 -25.42 17.87 -2.20
N ILE A 7 -24.54 18.09 -1.22
CA ILE A 7 -23.20 18.60 -1.51
C ILE A 7 -22.26 17.42 -1.77
N PHE A 8 -21.58 17.48 -2.93
CA PHE A 8 -20.49 16.65 -3.41
C PHE A 8 -20.83 15.21 -3.82
N PHE A 9 -20.54 14.85 -5.09
CA PHE A 9 -19.63 13.77 -5.52
C PHE A 9 -19.72 13.65 -7.05
N LYS A 10 -19.07 14.59 -7.74
CA LYS A 10 -18.87 14.58 -9.21
C LYS A 10 -17.52 13.96 -9.61
N LYS A 11 -16.94 13.09 -8.77
CA LYS A 11 -15.94 12.13 -9.28
C LYS A 11 -16.72 10.94 -9.82
N PRO A 12 -16.63 10.61 -11.12
CA PRO A 12 -17.33 9.44 -11.64
C PRO A 12 -16.83 8.20 -10.89
N LEU A 13 -17.73 7.27 -10.58
CA LEU A 13 -17.40 6.00 -9.89
C LEU A 13 -16.19 5.30 -10.52
N SER A 14 -16.07 5.38 -11.85
CA SER A 14 -14.94 4.85 -12.61
C SER A 14 -13.58 5.45 -12.22
N LEU A 15 -13.52 6.74 -11.84
CA LEU A 15 -12.28 7.40 -11.43
C LEU A 15 -11.82 6.91 -10.07
N ILE A 16 -12.72 6.78 -9.11
CA ILE A 16 -12.37 6.34 -7.75
C ILE A 16 -12.01 4.84 -7.77
N TYR A 17 -12.72 4.02 -8.55
CA TYR A 17 -12.36 2.62 -8.75
C TYR A 17 -10.99 2.46 -9.43
N LYS A 18 -10.68 3.29 -10.44
CA LYS A 18 -9.33 3.31 -11.05
C LYS A 18 -8.25 3.68 -10.04
N ALA A 19 -8.51 4.65 -9.16
CA ALA A 19 -7.57 5.03 -8.10
C ALA A 19 -7.33 3.88 -7.12
N LEU A 20 -8.38 3.16 -6.71
CA LEU A 20 -8.27 1.96 -5.86
C LEU A 20 -7.44 0.86 -6.53
N ALA A 21 -7.76 0.52 -7.79
CA ALA A 21 -7.03 -0.50 -8.54
C ALA A 21 -5.55 -0.12 -8.74
N GLY A 22 -5.27 1.15 -9.01
CA GLY A 22 -3.92 1.70 -9.12
C GLY A 22 -3.13 1.56 -7.83
N ALA A 23 -3.69 2.03 -6.72
CA ALA A 23 -3.04 1.95 -5.40
C ALA A 23 -2.80 0.49 -4.96
N TYR A 24 -3.74 -0.41 -5.26
CA TYR A 24 -3.54 -1.85 -5.03
C TYR A 24 -2.37 -2.40 -5.84
N THR A 25 -2.32 -2.07 -7.14
CA THR A 25 -1.26 -2.54 -8.04
C THR A 25 0.10 -2.02 -7.59
N GLU A 26 0.17 -0.74 -7.22
CA GLU A 26 1.39 -0.12 -6.70
C GLU A 26 1.89 -0.81 -5.43
N ALA A 27 1.00 -1.04 -4.45
CA ALA A 27 1.37 -1.75 -3.23
C ALA A 27 1.86 -3.18 -3.53
N ALA A 28 1.18 -3.91 -4.41
CA ALA A 28 1.56 -5.27 -4.79
C ALA A 28 2.91 -5.33 -5.52
N GLU A 29 3.21 -4.36 -6.39
CA GLU A 29 4.48 -4.26 -7.10
C GLU A 29 5.63 -3.87 -6.16
N LEU A 30 5.39 -2.94 -5.24
CA LEU A 30 6.36 -2.56 -4.21
C LEU A 30 6.74 -3.74 -3.31
N ASP A 31 5.76 -4.55 -2.89
CA ASP A 31 6.02 -5.77 -2.12
C ASP A 31 6.83 -6.80 -2.92
N LYS A 32 6.31 -7.21 -4.08
CA LYS A 32 6.87 -8.32 -4.86
C LYS A 32 8.25 -8.03 -5.45
N ASN A 33 8.48 -6.82 -5.94
CA ASN A 33 9.67 -6.52 -6.72
C ASN A 33 10.67 -5.66 -5.92
N VAL A 34 10.20 -4.56 -5.32
CA VAL A 34 11.11 -3.59 -4.70
C VAL A 34 11.55 -4.05 -3.31
N LEU A 35 10.61 -4.43 -2.46
CA LEU A 35 10.89 -4.82 -1.08
C LEU A 35 11.67 -6.14 -1.02
N GLN A 36 11.23 -7.16 -1.76
CA GLN A 36 11.96 -8.43 -1.84
C GLN A 36 13.35 -8.28 -2.47
N GLY A 37 13.48 -7.43 -3.49
CA GLY A 37 14.77 -7.12 -4.11
C GLY A 37 15.74 -6.45 -3.13
N ALA A 38 15.28 -5.39 -2.44
CA ALA A 38 16.09 -4.68 -1.45
C ALA A 38 16.48 -5.59 -0.27
N GLN A 39 15.59 -6.47 0.17
CA GLN A 39 15.88 -7.45 1.21
C GLN A 39 16.97 -8.43 0.77
N SER A 40 16.88 -8.94 -0.46
CA SER A 40 17.89 -9.84 -1.03
C SER A 40 19.26 -9.18 -1.14
N VAL A 41 19.31 -7.92 -1.57
CA VAL A 41 20.56 -7.13 -1.63
C VAL A 41 21.15 -6.94 -0.24
N PHE A 42 20.34 -6.61 0.76
CA PHE A 42 20.81 -6.47 2.14
C PHE A 42 21.42 -7.76 2.70
N GLU A 43 20.77 -8.91 2.51
CA GLU A 43 21.30 -10.20 2.96
C GLU A 43 22.58 -10.59 2.21
N ALA A 44 22.64 -10.31 0.90
CA ALA A 44 23.85 -10.53 0.11
C ALA A 44 25.02 -9.65 0.57
N SER A 45 24.76 -8.36 0.83
CA SER A 45 25.76 -7.42 1.35
C SER A 45 26.28 -7.86 2.73
N LYS A 46 25.39 -8.27 3.63
CA LYS A 46 25.75 -8.80 4.95
C LYS A 46 26.64 -10.05 4.84
N THR A 47 26.30 -10.96 3.93
CA THR A 47 27.11 -12.15 3.64
C THR A 47 28.46 -11.80 3.02
N GLY A 48 28.51 -10.81 2.13
CA GLY A 48 29.74 -10.33 1.52
C GLY A 48 30.69 -9.71 2.56
N TYR A 49 30.15 -8.89 3.47
CA TYR A 49 30.89 -8.31 4.58
C TYR A 49 31.43 -9.37 5.53
N SER A 50 30.60 -10.34 5.96
CA SER A 50 31.05 -11.40 6.88
C SER A 50 32.13 -12.31 6.27
N ARG A 51 32.25 -12.33 4.94
CA ARG A 51 33.28 -13.06 4.19
C ARG A 51 34.48 -12.18 3.82
N GLY A 52 34.52 -10.92 4.25
CA GLY A 52 35.57 -9.96 3.92
C GLY A 52 35.60 -9.51 2.46
N LYS A 53 34.54 -9.78 1.69
CA LYS A 53 34.44 -9.45 0.26
C LYS A 53 33.87 -8.06 -0.02
N LEU A 54 33.17 -7.48 0.95
CA LEU A 54 32.57 -6.14 0.86
C LEU A 54 32.89 -5.36 2.12
N ASP A 55 33.01 -4.04 1.99
CA ASP A 55 33.09 -3.12 3.12
C ASP A 55 31.72 -2.99 3.82
N TYR A 56 31.75 -2.70 5.13
CA TYR A 56 30.56 -2.50 5.96
C TYR A 56 29.66 -1.36 5.46
N LEU A 57 30.24 -0.35 4.80
CA LEU A 57 29.46 0.73 4.16
C LEU A 57 28.45 0.20 3.13
N ASN A 58 28.75 -0.90 2.43
CA ASN A 58 27.79 -1.52 1.50
C ASN A 58 26.61 -2.17 2.23
N VAL A 59 26.83 -2.67 3.46
CA VAL A 59 25.75 -3.21 4.30
C VAL A 59 24.83 -2.09 4.75
N LEU A 60 25.39 -0.96 5.16
CA LEU A 60 24.62 0.21 5.59
C LEU A 60 23.83 0.83 4.42
N ASP A 61 24.42 0.89 3.23
CA ASP A 61 23.73 1.38 2.03
C ASP A 61 22.55 0.47 1.63
N ALA A 62 22.77 -0.84 1.65
CA ALA A 62 21.71 -1.82 1.40
C ALA A 62 20.61 -1.76 2.48
N GLN A 63 20.99 -1.55 3.74
CA GLN A 63 20.04 -1.38 4.84
C GLN A 63 19.18 -0.12 4.65
N ARG A 64 19.80 1.00 4.29
CA ARG A 64 19.09 2.25 3.95
C ARG A 64 18.10 2.03 2.82
N THR A 65 18.54 1.40 1.73
CA THR A 65 17.68 1.07 0.58
C THR A 65 16.49 0.20 0.99
N LEU A 66 16.71 -0.80 1.85
CA LEU A 66 15.64 -1.64 2.39
C LEU A 66 14.64 -0.83 3.22
N PHE A 67 15.09 0.11 4.05
CA PHE A 67 14.19 0.96 4.81
C PHE A 67 13.40 1.93 3.92
N GLU A 68 14.01 2.50 2.90
CA GLU A 68 13.32 3.33 1.91
C GLU A 68 12.27 2.54 1.11
N ALA A 69 12.56 1.27 0.78
CA ALA A 69 11.58 0.37 0.16
C ALA A 69 10.39 0.08 1.10
N LYS A 70 10.66 -0.19 2.37
CA LYS A 70 9.61 -0.42 3.40
C LYS A 70 8.72 0.81 3.59
N ALA A 71 9.32 1.99 3.69
CA ALA A 71 8.57 3.25 3.84
C ALA A 71 7.61 3.45 2.65
N ARG A 72 8.11 3.33 1.42
CA ARG A 72 7.28 3.44 0.21
C ARG A 72 6.15 2.42 0.17
N TYR A 73 6.41 1.18 0.58
CA TYR A 73 5.37 0.15 0.65
C TYR A 73 4.27 0.50 1.66
N ILE A 74 4.64 1.01 2.83
CA ILE A 74 3.67 1.47 3.84
C ILE A 74 2.83 2.64 3.31
N ASP A 75 3.44 3.61 2.64
CA ASP A 75 2.73 4.74 2.03
C ASP A 75 1.74 4.29 0.94
N ALA A 76 2.12 3.29 0.13
CA ALA A 76 1.24 2.70 -0.88
C ALA A 76 0.06 1.95 -0.25
N LEU A 77 0.28 1.20 0.84
CA LEU A 77 -0.79 0.56 1.60
C LEU A 77 -1.75 1.58 2.20
N ALA A 78 -1.24 2.66 2.81
CA ALA A 78 -2.07 3.73 3.34
C ALA A 78 -2.92 4.39 2.23
N SER A 79 -2.33 4.59 1.05
CA SER A 79 -3.02 5.12 -0.13
C SER A 79 -4.12 4.16 -0.62
N TYR A 80 -3.84 2.85 -0.65
CA TYR A 80 -4.83 1.82 -0.98
C TYR A 80 -6.02 1.81 -0.02
N HIS A 81 -5.76 1.80 1.29
CA HIS A 81 -6.83 1.81 2.31
C HIS A 81 -7.65 3.10 2.26
N THR A 82 -7.02 4.24 1.98
CA THR A 82 -7.72 5.52 1.78
C THR A 82 -8.62 5.46 0.54
N ALA A 83 -8.10 4.97 -0.59
CA ALA A 83 -8.88 4.81 -1.81
C ALA A 83 -10.07 3.84 -1.62
N LYS A 84 -9.88 2.77 -0.84
CA LYS A 84 -10.93 1.83 -0.50
C LYS A 84 -12.04 2.51 0.31
N ALA A 85 -11.69 3.23 1.37
CA ALA A 85 -12.65 3.98 2.18
C ALA A 85 -13.43 5.01 1.35
N ASP A 86 -12.78 5.65 0.37
CA ASP A 86 -13.43 6.57 -0.56
C ASP A 86 -14.47 5.90 -1.46
N VAL A 87 -14.18 4.67 -1.95
CA VAL A 87 -15.17 3.88 -2.69
C VAL A 87 -16.32 3.48 -1.78
N GLU A 88 -16.04 2.95 -0.58
CA GLU A 88 -17.05 2.52 0.40
C GLU A 88 -18.00 3.66 0.78
N ARG A 89 -17.45 4.86 1.00
CA ARG A 89 -18.24 6.07 1.27
C ARG A 89 -19.13 6.48 0.09
N LEU A 90 -18.71 6.21 -1.15
CA LEU A 90 -19.52 6.49 -2.34
C LEU A 90 -20.63 5.46 -2.55
N ILE A 91 -20.37 4.17 -2.31
CA ILE A 91 -21.34 3.09 -2.51
C ILE A 91 -22.23 2.82 -1.28
N GLY A 92 -21.89 3.42 -0.13
CA GLY A 92 -22.64 3.30 1.12
C GLY A 92 -22.53 1.93 1.79
N ARG A 93 -21.55 1.11 1.42
CA ARG A 93 -21.32 -0.23 1.98
C ARG A 93 -19.85 -0.62 1.94
N PRO A 94 -19.37 -1.50 2.84
CA PRO A 94 -18.05 -2.09 2.77
C PRO A 94 -17.86 -2.94 1.50
N ILE A 95 -16.66 -2.94 0.94
CA ILE A 95 -16.33 -3.75 -0.26
C ILE A 95 -15.85 -5.16 0.15
N ASP A 96 -15.26 -5.27 1.34
CA ASP A 96 -14.60 -6.51 1.80
C ASP A 96 -15.53 -7.37 2.68
N GLY A 97 -16.79 -6.95 2.85
CA GLY A 97 -17.88 -7.76 3.40
C GLY A 97 -17.64 -8.31 4.81
N GLU A 98 -17.78 -7.49 5.85
CA GLU A 98 -18.24 -7.98 7.15
C GLU A 98 -19.76 -7.85 7.23
N THR A 99 -20.44 -8.86 6.69
CA THR A 99 -21.79 -9.28 7.10
C THR A 99 -21.72 -10.21 8.33
N LEU A 100 -20.55 -10.38 8.95
CA LEU A 100 -20.37 -11.24 10.12
C LEU A 100 -20.50 -10.41 11.39
N LEU A 101 -21.75 -10.19 11.85
CA LEU A 101 -22.19 -10.01 13.25
C LEU A 101 -23.56 -9.30 13.37
N GLN A 102 -24.55 -9.71 12.58
CA GLN A 102 -25.97 -9.53 12.92
C GLN A 102 -26.72 -10.84 12.65
N SER A 103 -26.31 -11.88 13.38
CA SER A 103 -27.14 -13.03 13.70
C SER A 103 -27.07 -13.24 15.22
N GLU A 104 -27.62 -12.28 15.95
CA GLU A 104 -28.07 -12.50 17.32
C GLU A 104 -29.54 -12.05 17.36
N ASP A 105 -30.41 -12.99 17.03
CA ASP A 105 -31.70 -13.27 17.65
C ASP A 105 -32.16 -14.69 17.25
#